data_AF-D0UQ15-F1
#
_entry.id   AF-D0UQ15-F1
#
_cell.length_a   1.000
_cell.length_b   1.000
_cell.length_c   1.000
_cell.angle_alpha   90.00
_cell.angle_beta   90.00
_cell.angle_gamma   90.00
#
_symmetry.space_group_name_H-M   'P 1'
#
loop_
_entity.id
_entity.type
_entity.pdbx_description
1 polymer ?
#
loop_
_entity_poly.entity_id
_entity_poly.type
_entity_poly.pdbx_seq_one_letter_code
_entity_poly.pdbx_strand_id
1 'polypeptide(L)'
;ATIAIQNELFEEAFAIFRKFDVNASAIQVLIENIKNLDRAYEFAERCNEPAVWSQLAKAQLENGQVKEAIDSYIKADDPKEFREVVRVASEHDKWEDIVRYLQMARKKARDSYVETELAFALAKTNRLADLEDFVSGPNHASVQLVGDRCFENGMYDAAKLLYNNISNYGKLAITLVKLGQFQGAVEGARKANSTKTWKEVCFACVDNEEFRLAQICGLHIVVHADELEELINYYQDRGYFEELINLLEAALGLDRAHMGMFTELAILYSKYKPSKMKEHLELFWSRVNIPKVLRAAEQAHLWSELVFL
;
A
#
# COMPACT_ATOMS: atom_id res chain seq x y z
N ALA A 1 5.18 47.80 -28.90
CA ALA A 1 4.77 46.38 -28.81
C ALA A 1 3.31 46.25 -28.36
N THR A 2 2.92 46.80 -27.20
CA THR A 2 1.52 46.82 -26.71
C THR A 2 0.51 47.40 -27.70
N ILE A 3 0.87 48.47 -28.41
CA ILE A 3 0.04 49.09 -29.46
C ILE A 3 -0.12 48.16 -30.69
N ALA A 4 0.86 47.32 -31.00
CA ALA A 4 0.77 46.36 -32.12
C ALA A 4 -0.13 45.16 -31.75
N ILE A 5 -0.06 44.70 -30.49
CA ILE A 5 -0.97 43.67 -29.96
C ILE A 5 -2.43 44.16 -30.00
N GLN A 6 -2.68 45.43 -29.64
CA GLN A 6 -4.02 46.03 -29.68
C GLN A 6 -4.58 46.20 -31.09
N ASN A 7 -3.74 46.17 -32.12
CA ASN A 7 -4.13 46.29 -33.53
C ASN A 7 -4.07 44.94 -34.27
N GLU A 8 -4.00 43.80 -33.55
CA GLU A 8 -3.89 42.44 -34.10
C GLU A 8 -2.64 42.17 -34.97
N LEU A 9 -1.63 43.05 -34.89
CA LEU A 9 -0.35 42.97 -35.59
C LEU A 9 0.66 42.16 -34.76
N PHE A 10 0.38 40.86 -34.61
CA PHE A 10 1.10 39.97 -33.69
C PHE A 10 2.52 39.62 -34.15
N GLU A 11 2.77 39.56 -35.46
CA GLU A 11 4.10 39.34 -36.03
C GLU A 11 5.02 40.55 -35.83
N GLU A 12 4.51 41.76 -36.03
CA GLU A 12 5.28 42.97 -35.73
C GLU A 12 5.51 43.13 -34.23
N ALA A 13 4.53 42.77 -33.39
CA ALA A 13 4.70 42.77 -31.94
C ALA A 13 5.82 41.80 -31.51
N PHE A 14 5.85 40.58 -32.07
CA PHE A 14 6.91 39.60 -31.82
C PHE A 14 8.28 40.09 -32.29
N ALA A 15 8.38 40.63 -33.51
CA ALA A 15 9.64 41.16 -34.04
C ALA A 15 10.17 42.34 -33.20
N ILE A 16 9.28 43.19 -32.69
CA ILE A 16 9.63 44.27 -31.77
C ILE A 16 10.14 43.70 -30.45
N PHE A 17 9.42 42.77 -29.79
CA PHE A 17 9.88 42.20 -28.52
C PHE A 17 11.21 41.45 -28.64
N ARG A 18 11.41 40.71 -29.75
CA ARG A 18 12.68 40.06 -30.07
C ARG A 18 13.82 41.07 -30.27
N LYS A 19 13.54 42.25 -30.83
CA LYS A 19 14.55 43.29 -31.04
C LYS A 19 14.96 44.02 -29.76
N PHE A 20 14.09 44.01 -28.75
CA PHE A 20 14.33 44.64 -27.45
C PHE A 20 14.77 43.64 -26.36
N ASP A 21 15.12 42.40 -26.74
CA ASP A 21 15.52 41.31 -25.83
C ASP A 21 14.52 41.03 -24.69
N VAL A 22 13.24 41.38 -24.87
CA VAL A 22 12.17 41.07 -23.90
C VAL A 22 11.58 39.70 -24.25
N ASN A 23 12.40 38.67 -24.05
CA ASN A 23 12.13 37.31 -24.53
C ASN A 23 10.89 36.65 -23.88
N ALA A 24 10.61 36.96 -22.60
CA ALA A 24 9.39 36.49 -21.92
C ALA A 24 8.10 37.05 -22.56
N SER A 25 8.06 38.34 -22.90
CA SER A 25 6.90 38.90 -23.59
C SER A 25 6.81 38.42 -25.05
N ALA A 26 7.95 38.19 -25.71
CA ALA A 26 7.99 37.66 -27.07
C ALA A 26 7.35 36.27 -27.16
N ILE A 27 7.69 35.35 -26.25
CA ILE A 27 7.10 34.00 -26.29
C ILE A 27 5.63 34.01 -25.87
N GLN A 28 5.22 34.89 -24.96
CA GLN A 28 3.82 35.04 -24.61
C GLN A 28 2.96 35.46 -25.82
N VAL A 29 3.47 36.34 -26.69
CA VAL A 29 2.77 36.68 -27.94
C VAL A 29 2.68 35.48 -28.89
N LEU A 30 3.73 34.66 -28.99
CA LEU A 30 3.71 33.46 -29.81
C LEU A 30 2.70 32.42 -29.31
N ILE A 31 2.60 32.27 -27.99
CA ILE A 31 1.72 31.31 -27.33
C ILE A 31 0.26 31.76 -27.39
N GLU A 32 -0.04 32.97 -26.91
CA GLU A 32 -1.43 33.41 -26.69
C GLU A 32 -2.11 33.88 -27.98
N ASN A 33 -1.36 34.61 -28.83
CA ASN A 33 -1.93 35.27 -30.00
C ASN A 33 -1.69 34.47 -31.29
N ILE A 34 -0.45 34.02 -31.52
CA ILE A 34 -0.10 33.29 -32.75
C ILE A 34 -0.47 31.79 -32.64
N LYS A 35 -0.52 31.25 -31.41
CA LYS A 35 -0.85 29.85 -31.09
C LYS A 35 -0.02 28.81 -31.84
N ASN A 36 1.21 29.16 -32.23
CA ASN A 36 2.11 28.26 -32.93
C ASN A 36 3.20 27.77 -31.97
N LEU A 37 2.96 26.60 -31.38
CA LEU A 37 3.86 26.00 -30.40
C LEU A 37 5.20 25.54 -31.00
N ASP A 38 5.23 25.09 -32.25
CA ASP A 38 6.47 24.67 -32.91
C ASP A 38 7.44 25.85 -33.06
N ARG A 39 6.90 27.00 -33.48
CA ARG A 39 7.67 28.24 -33.60
C ARG A 39 8.06 28.82 -32.24
N ALA A 40 7.22 28.63 -31.22
CA ALA A 40 7.56 28.97 -29.84
C ALA A 40 8.69 28.08 -29.29
N TYR A 41 8.73 26.80 -29.66
CA TYR A 41 9.83 25.89 -29.33
C TYR A 41 11.15 26.30 -29.99
N GLU A 42 11.14 26.58 -31.30
CA GLU A 42 12.34 27.08 -31.99
C GLU A 42 12.87 28.38 -31.37
N PHE A 43 11.96 29.26 -30.94
CA PHE A 43 12.34 30.49 -30.25
C PHE A 43 12.95 30.21 -28.87
N ALA A 44 12.35 29.31 -28.09
CA ALA A 44 12.87 28.89 -26.80
C ALA A 44 14.25 28.22 -26.91
N GLU A 45 14.47 27.40 -27.94
CA GLU A 45 15.77 26.77 -28.21
C GLU A 45 16.86 27.78 -28.56
N ARG A 46 16.51 28.84 -29.30
CA ARG A 46 17.45 29.92 -29.64
C ARG A 46 17.78 30.84 -28.48
N CYS A 47 16.79 31.20 -27.65
CA CYS A 47 17.00 32.09 -26.51
C CYS A 47 17.63 31.35 -25.32
N ASN A 48 17.27 30.08 -25.14
CA ASN A 48 17.71 29.20 -24.04
C ASN A 48 17.62 29.85 -22.64
N GLU A 49 16.58 30.64 -22.41
CA GLU A 49 16.32 31.28 -21.12
C GLU A 49 15.32 30.48 -20.29
N PRO A 50 15.57 30.28 -18.98
CA PRO A 50 14.65 29.56 -18.10
C PRO A 50 13.22 30.10 -18.09
N ALA A 51 13.06 31.43 -18.09
CA ALA A 51 11.75 32.08 -18.05
C ALA A 51 10.91 31.77 -19.31
N VAL A 52 11.58 31.67 -20.47
CA VAL A 52 10.96 31.38 -21.76
C VAL A 52 10.51 29.92 -21.81
N TRP A 53 11.36 28.99 -21.36
CA TRP A 53 11.02 27.57 -21.26
C TRP A 53 9.86 27.30 -20.28
N SER A 54 9.81 27.95 -19.11
CA SER A 54 8.70 27.79 -18.16
C SER A 54 7.35 28.22 -18.75
N GLN A 55 7.33 29.32 -19.51
CA GLN A 55 6.10 29.80 -20.16
C GLN A 55 5.66 28.88 -21.30
N LEU A 56 6.59 28.40 -22.13
CA LEU A 56 6.30 27.43 -23.18
C LEU A 56 5.76 26.13 -22.60
N ALA A 57 6.40 25.61 -21.55
CA ALA A 57 6.01 24.36 -20.91
C ALA A 57 4.58 24.42 -20.35
N LYS A 58 4.21 25.55 -19.74
CA LYS A 58 2.84 25.77 -19.25
C LYS A 58 1.81 25.71 -20.39
N ALA A 59 2.09 26.37 -21.50
CA ALA A 59 1.20 26.36 -22.67
C ALA A 59 1.12 24.99 -23.36
N GLN A 60 2.23 24.25 -23.42
CA GLN A 60 2.26 22.88 -23.92
C GLN A 60 1.41 21.95 -23.04
N LEU A 61 1.47 22.14 -21.72
CA LEU A 61 0.68 21.37 -20.77
C LEU A 61 -0.83 21.62 -20.93
N GLU A 62 -1.24 22.88 -21.08
CA GLU A 62 -2.64 23.27 -21.33
C GLU A 62 -3.18 22.71 -22.66
N ASN A 63 -2.32 22.52 -23.65
CA ASN A 63 -2.66 21.91 -24.94
C ASN A 63 -2.56 20.37 -24.96
N GLY A 64 -2.31 19.73 -23.82
CA GLY A 64 -2.23 18.26 -23.70
C GLY A 64 -0.93 17.63 -24.23
N GLN A 65 0.08 18.44 -24.57
CA GLN A 65 1.41 17.99 -25.00
C GLN A 65 2.30 17.73 -23.78
N VAL A 66 1.96 16.71 -23.00
CA VAL A 66 2.56 16.45 -21.69
C VAL A 66 4.05 16.12 -21.77
N LYS A 67 4.48 15.35 -22.78
CA LYS A 67 5.89 14.94 -22.91
C LYS A 67 6.78 16.13 -23.21
N GLU A 68 6.35 16.92 -24.18
CA GLU A 68 7.04 18.12 -24.62
C GLU A 68 7.06 19.17 -23.51
N ALA A 69 5.94 19.33 -22.78
CA ALA A 69 5.86 20.20 -21.62
C ALA A 69 6.86 19.81 -20.52
N ILE A 70 6.95 18.51 -20.19
CA ILE A 70 7.89 18.01 -19.20
C ILE A 70 9.35 18.27 -19.64
N ASP A 71 9.70 17.98 -20.89
CA ASP A 71 11.05 18.23 -21.40
C ASP A 71 11.39 19.73 -21.38
N SER A 72 10.44 20.59 -21.74
CA SER A 72 10.57 22.05 -21.65
C SER A 72 10.74 22.52 -20.20
N TYR A 73 9.99 21.98 -19.25
CA TYR A 73 10.15 22.28 -17.82
C TYR A 73 11.49 21.82 -17.25
N ILE A 74 12.00 20.66 -17.70
CA ILE A 74 13.34 20.18 -17.33
C ILE A 74 14.42 21.12 -17.85
N LYS A 75 14.29 21.62 -19.10
CA LYS A 75 15.19 22.65 -19.65
C LYS A 75 15.10 23.99 -18.92
N ALA A 76 13.89 24.37 -18.49
CA ALA A 76 13.67 25.56 -17.67
C ALA A 76 14.28 25.43 -16.26
N ASP A 77 14.48 24.20 -15.79
CA ASP A 77 14.94 23.89 -14.44
C ASP A 77 14.02 24.59 -13.39
N ASP A 78 12.71 24.69 -13.66
CA ASP A 78 11.76 25.41 -12.82
C ASP A 78 10.74 24.44 -12.19
N PRO A 79 10.79 24.23 -10.85
CA PRO A 79 9.85 23.34 -10.18
C PRO A 79 8.51 24.01 -9.81
N LYS A 80 8.29 25.32 -10.05
CA LYS A 80 7.14 26.04 -9.45
C LYS A 80 5.76 25.41 -9.67
N GLU A 81 5.53 24.80 -10.82
CA GLU A 81 4.22 24.27 -11.22
C GLU A 81 4.13 22.73 -11.08
N PHE A 82 4.93 22.14 -10.17
CA PHE A 82 5.02 20.68 -10.06
C PHE A 82 3.68 19.97 -9.83
N ARG A 83 2.71 20.63 -9.17
CA ARG A 83 1.40 20.04 -8.87
C ARG A 83 0.57 19.79 -10.12
N GLU A 84 0.53 20.78 -11.00
CA GLU A 84 -0.23 20.71 -12.24
C GLU A 84 0.40 19.69 -13.20
N VAL A 85 1.75 19.72 -13.30
CA VAL A 85 2.51 18.78 -14.12
C VAL A 85 2.25 17.35 -13.67
N VAL A 86 2.30 17.07 -12.36
CA VAL A 86 2.02 15.73 -11.83
C VAL A 86 0.58 15.33 -12.09
N ARG A 87 -0.41 16.22 -11.89
CA ARG A 87 -1.82 15.89 -12.13
C ARG A 87 -2.06 15.49 -13.59
N VAL A 88 -1.70 16.35 -14.53
CA VAL A 88 -1.93 16.13 -15.96
C VAL A 88 -1.13 14.92 -16.46
N ALA A 89 0.11 14.76 -16.00
CA ALA A 89 0.91 13.62 -16.42
C ALA A 89 0.43 12.28 -15.84
N SER A 90 -0.16 12.29 -14.63
CA SER A 90 -0.79 11.11 -14.03
C SER A 90 -2.06 10.71 -14.79
N GLU A 91 -2.85 11.68 -15.27
CA GLU A 91 -4.04 11.42 -16.11
C GLU A 91 -3.67 10.80 -17.47
N HIS A 92 -2.49 11.14 -18.01
CA HIS A 92 -1.97 10.62 -19.29
C HIS A 92 -1.05 9.39 -19.15
N ASP A 93 -0.92 8.82 -17.94
CA ASP A 93 -0.06 7.67 -17.62
C ASP A 93 1.40 7.80 -18.07
N LYS A 94 1.94 9.03 -18.06
CA LYS A 94 3.34 9.31 -18.46
C LYS A 94 4.31 9.25 -17.29
N TRP A 95 4.30 8.14 -16.57
CA TRP A 95 5.06 7.96 -15.32
C TRP A 95 6.59 8.06 -15.49
N GLU A 96 7.16 7.61 -16.62
CA GLU A 96 8.60 7.72 -16.87
C GLU A 96 9.07 9.18 -17.01
N ASP A 97 8.27 10.00 -17.67
CA ASP A 97 8.55 11.42 -17.88
C ASP A 97 8.40 12.18 -16.55
N ILE A 98 7.40 11.81 -15.74
CA ILE A 98 7.21 12.32 -14.37
C ILE A 98 8.44 12.05 -13.52
N VAL A 99 9.02 10.83 -13.56
CA VAL A 99 10.23 10.50 -12.78
C VAL A 99 11.37 11.45 -13.15
N ARG A 100 11.59 11.73 -14.45
CA ARG A 100 12.65 12.65 -14.91
C ARG A 100 12.41 14.07 -14.38
N TYR A 101 11.18 14.57 -14.47
CA TYR A 101 10.82 15.89 -13.98
C TYR A 101 10.98 16.03 -12.46
N LEU A 102 10.47 15.06 -11.70
CA LEU A 102 10.52 15.09 -10.24
C LEU A 102 11.95 14.88 -9.70
N GLN A 103 12.81 14.15 -10.41
CA GLN A 103 14.24 14.06 -10.08
C GLN A 103 14.95 15.42 -10.22
N MET A 104 14.62 16.21 -11.25
CA MET A 104 15.09 17.59 -11.38
C MET A 104 14.53 18.45 -10.24
N ALA A 105 13.21 18.39 -10.00
CA ALA A 105 12.55 19.20 -8.98
C ALA A 105 13.13 18.95 -7.58
N ARG A 106 13.44 17.70 -7.23
CA ARG A 106 14.07 17.32 -5.96
C ARG A 106 15.43 17.98 -5.73
N LYS A 107 16.23 18.19 -6.80
CA LYS A 107 17.55 18.85 -6.68
C LYS A 107 17.40 20.33 -6.30
N LYS A 108 16.30 20.97 -6.69
CA LYS A 108 16.03 22.39 -6.40
C LYS A 108 15.23 22.63 -5.14
N ALA A 109 14.16 21.87 -4.96
CA ALA A 109 13.25 21.99 -3.84
C ALA A 109 13.05 20.61 -3.22
N ARG A 110 13.56 20.44 -1.99
CA ARG A 110 13.26 19.27 -1.16
C ARG A 110 11.89 19.42 -0.51
N ASP A 111 10.85 19.44 -1.34
CA ASP A 111 9.46 19.48 -0.90
C ASP A 111 8.96 18.06 -0.62
N SER A 112 8.27 17.88 0.50
CA SER A 112 7.67 16.60 0.90
C SER A 112 6.69 16.07 -0.15
N TYR A 113 5.92 16.96 -0.81
CA TYR A 113 4.97 16.55 -1.84
C TYR A 113 5.67 15.99 -3.07
N VAL A 114 6.72 16.68 -3.55
CA VAL A 114 7.52 16.26 -4.72
C VAL A 114 8.18 14.91 -4.47
N GLU A 115 8.76 14.72 -3.28
CA GLU A 115 9.41 13.46 -2.90
C GLU A 115 8.40 12.31 -2.72
N THR A 116 7.19 12.61 -2.24
CA THR A 116 6.09 11.62 -2.12
C THR A 116 5.60 11.15 -3.49
N GLU A 117 5.35 12.08 -4.42
CA GLU A 117 4.91 11.73 -5.78
C GLU A 117 6.04 11.05 -6.58
N LEU A 118 7.31 11.41 -6.34
CA LEU A 118 8.45 10.73 -6.96
C LEU A 118 8.52 9.27 -6.53
N ALA A 119 8.38 8.98 -5.24
CA ALA A 119 8.37 7.60 -4.75
C ALA A 119 7.21 6.79 -5.37
N PHE A 120 6.03 7.40 -5.52
CA PHE A 120 4.90 6.75 -6.18
C PHE A 120 5.16 6.50 -7.68
N ALA A 121 5.75 7.46 -8.39
CA ALA A 121 6.09 7.31 -9.80
C ALA A 121 7.18 6.24 -10.02
N LEU A 122 8.17 6.14 -9.12
CA LEU A 122 9.19 5.08 -9.14
C LEU A 122 8.55 3.69 -8.91
N ALA A 123 7.58 3.59 -8.01
CA ALA A 123 6.81 2.37 -7.81
C ALA A 123 6.01 1.98 -9.05
N LYS A 124 5.31 2.93 -9.68
CA LYS A 124 4.52 2.70 -10.92
C LYS A 124 5.37 2.31 -12.12
N THR A 125 6.60 2.82 -12.21
CA THR A 125 7.55 2.49 -13.29
C THR A 125 8.32 1.18 -13.05
N ASN A 126 8.01 0.46 -11.97
CA ASN A 126 8.67 -0.80 -11.57
C ASN A 126 10.19 -0.67 -11.36
N ARG A 127 10.67 0.53 -11.02
CA ARG A 127 12.09 0.81 -10.70
C ARG A 127 12.35 0.60 -9.22
N LEU A 128 12.25 -0.66 -8.79
CA LEU A 128 12.31 -1.03 -7.36
C LEU A 128 13.67 -0.71 -6.73
N ALA A 129 14.78 -0.85 -7.47
CA ALA A 129 16.11 -0.51 -6.97
C ALA A 129 16.25 1.00 -6.68
N ASP A 130 15.82 1.83 -7.63
CA ASP A 130 15.81 3.29 -7.46
C ASP A 130 14.92 3.72 -6.29
N LEU A 131 13.78 3.01 -6.09
CA LEU A 131 12.90 3.24 -4.96
C LEU A 131 13.57 2.84 -3.64
N GLU A 132 14.25 1.70 -3.57
CA GLU A 132 14.94 1.25 -2.36
C GLU A 132 16.08 2.21 -1.96
N ASP A 133 16.88 2.64 -2.94
CA ASP A 133 17.92 3.65 -2.74
C ASP A 133 17.33 5.00 -2.30
N PHE A 134 16.17 5.37 -2.85
CA PHE A 134 15.47 6.60 -2.49
C PHE A 134 14.97 6.59 -1.04
N VAL A 135 14.33 5.48 -0.62
CA VAL A 135 13.70 5.37 0.70
C VAL A 135 14.75 5.08 1.80
N SER A 136 15.87 4.42 1.46
CA SER A 136 16.99 4.22 2.39
C SER A 136 17.79 5.50 2.64
N GLY A 137 17.82 6.44 1.68
CA GLY A 137 18.41 7.76 1.83
C GLY A 137 17.55 8.74 2.65
N PRO A 138 18.13 9.89 3.08
CA PRO A 138 17.37 10.94 3.76
C PRO A 138 16.30 11.52 2.83
N ASN A 139 15.04 11.36 3.21
CA ASN A 139 13.87 11.84 2.49
C ASN A 139 12.86 12.51 3.43
N HIS A 140 12.05 13.41 2.89
CA HIS A 140 10.89 14.05 3.52
C HIS A 140 9.59 13.49 2.94
N ALA A 141 9.66 12.38 2.21
CA ALA A 141 8.51 11.75 1.58
C ALA A 141 7.56 11.17 2.64
N SER A 142 6.26 11.28 2.39
CA SER A 142 5.24 10.59 3.18
C SER A 142 5.17 9.12 2.76
N VAL A 143 6.19 8.33 3.13
CA VAL A 143 6.37 6.92 2.69
C VAL A 143 5.13 6.07 3.02
N GLN A 144 4.43 6.36 4.12
CA GLN A 144 3.21 5.64 4.53
C GLN A 144 2.07 5.83 3.51
N LEU A 145 1.87 7.06 3.04
CA LEU A 145 0.84 7.38 2.04
C LEU A 145 1.16 6.70 0.70
N VAL A 146 2.44 6.71 0.30
CA VAL A 146 2.89 6.03 -0.93
C VAL A 146 2.67 4.53 -0.80
N GLY A 147 3.03 3.92 0.33
CA GLY A 147 2.80 2.49 0.59
C GLY A 147 1.33 2.12 0.49
N ASP A 148 0.45 2.94 1.08
CA ASP A 148 -1.01 2.73 1.05
C ASP A 148 -1.57 2.83 -0.39
N ARG A 149 -1.17 3.86 -1.14
CA ARG A 149 -1.54 3.98 -2.56
C ARG A 149 -0.98 2.82 -3.41
N CYS A 150 0.24 2.38 -3.15
CA CYS A 150 0.85 1.24 -3.85
C CYS A 150 0.07 -0.05 -3.57
N PHE A 151 -0.38 -0.25 -2.32
CA PHE A 151 -1.19 -1.40 -1.93
C PHE A 151 -2.55 -1.42 -2.64
N GLU A 152 -3.24 -0.28 -2.70
CA GLU A 152 -4.53 -0.14 -3.39
C GLU A 152 -4.41 -0.38 -4.91
N ASN A 153 -3.27 0.00 -5.50
CA ASN A 153 -2.97 -0.23 -6.91
C ASN A 153 -2.46 -1.66 -7.22
N GLY A 154 -2.39 -2.56 -6.23
CA GLY A 154 -1.91 -3.94 -6.41
C GLY A 154 -0.39 -4.07 -6.61
N MET A 155 0.38 -3.01 -6.37
CA MET A 155 1.84 -3.00 -6.51
C MET A 155 2.48 -3.47 -5.20
N TYR A 156 2.26 -4.75 -4.87
CA TYR A 156 2.63 -5.29 -3.56
C TYR A 156 4.14 -5.38 -3.32
N ASP A 157 4.96 -5.59 -4.35
CA ASP A 157 6.43 -5.61 -4.22
C ASP A 157 6.99 -4.25 -3.79
N ALA A 158 6.50 -3.17 -4.41
CA ALA A 158 6.87 -1.81 -4.02
C ALA A 158 6.34 -1.48 -2.61
N ALA A 159 5.10 -1.86 -2.30
CA ALA A 159 4.51 -1.64 -0.97
C ALA A 159 5.29 -2.38 0.13
N LYS A 160 5.79 -3.59 -0.15
CA LYS A 160 6.65 -4.36 0.77
C LYS A 160 7.92 -3.60 1.12
N LEU A 161 8.64 -3.06 0.13
CA LEU A 161 9.85 -2.27 0.36
C LEU A 161 9.55 -1.03 1.22
N LEU A 162 8.48 -0.31 0.88
CA LEU A 162 8.05 0.89 1.59
C LEU A 162 7.68 0.61 3.06
N TYR A 163 6.83 -0.39 3.32
CA TYR A 163 6.44 -0.71 4.69
C TYR A 163 7.57 -1.30 5.53
N ASN A 164 8.51 -2.02 4.90
CA ASN A 164 9.69 -2.52 5.60
C ASN A 164 10.57 -1.36 6.08
N ASN A 165 10.75 -0.31 5.27
CA ASN A 165 11.53 0.86 5.67
C ASN A 165 10.85 1.65 6.82
N ILE A 166 9.53 1.82 6.78
CA ILE A 166 8.76 2.50 7.85
C ILE A 166 8.68 1.65 9.13
N SER A 167 9.07 0.37 9.07
CA SER A 167 8.83 -0.62 10.14
C SER A 167 7.33 -0.78 10.47
N ASN A 168 6.43 -0.54 9.50
CA ASN A 168 5.01 -0.79 9.65
C ASN A 168 4.71 -2.27 9.39
N TYR A 169 5.02 -3.09 10.39
CA TYR A 169 4.94 -4.56 10.28
C TYR A 169 3.50 -5.08 10.11
N GLY A 170 2.49 -4.32 10.56
CA GLY A 170 1.08 -4.70 10.41
C GLY A 170 0.68 -4.72 8.93
N LYS A 171 0.88 -3.59 8.23
CA LYS A 171 0.59 -3.52 6.79
C LYS A 171 1.54 -4.39 5.96
N LEU A 172 2.81 -4.50 6.37
CA LEU A 172 3.78 -5.40 5.74
C LEU A 172 3.33 -6.87 5.76
N ALA A 173 2.78 -7.34 6.87
CA ALA A 173 2.28 -8.71 6.95
C ALA A 173 1.14 -8.95 5.94
N ILE A 174 0.22 -7.98 5.82
CA ILE A 174 -0.90 -8.02 4.88
C ILE A 174 -0.40 -7.99 3.43
N THR A 175 0.61 -7.16 3.11
CA THR A 175 1.19 -7.15 1.76
C THR A 175 1.85 -8.47 1.41
N LEU A 176 2.59 -9.07 2.36
CA LEU A 176 3.24 -10.36 2.17
C LEU A 176 2.24 -11.50 1.96
N VAL A 177 1.11 -11.47 2.67
CA VAL A 177 -0.02 -12.37 2.42
C VAL A 177 -0.53 -12.23 0.98
N LYS A 178 -0.73 -11.00 0.48
CA LYS A 178 -1.20 -10.77 -0.90
C LYS A 178 -0.17 -11.19 -1.96
N LEU A 179 1.12 -11.22 -1.62
CA LEU A 179 2.19 -11.78 -2.44
C LEU A 179 2.31 -13.31 -2.36
N GLY A 180 1.53 -13.99 -1.52
CA GLY A 180 1.65 -15.42 -1.26
C GLY A 180 2.90 -15.81 -0.44
N GLN A 181 3.61 -14.83 0.14
CA GLN A 181 4.80 -15.05 0.96
C GLN A 181 4.40 -15.25 2.43
N PHE A 182 3.74 -16.36 2.73
CA PHE A 182 3.16 -16.62 4.06
C PHE A 182 4.21 -16.68 5.18
N GLN A 183 5.38 -17.28 4.94
CA GLN A 183 6.45 -17.35 5.96
C GLN A 183 6.89 -15.94 6.40
N GLY A 184 7.13 -15.05 5.43
CA GLY A 184 7.46 -13.65 5.72
C GLY A 184 6.31 -12.92 6.41
N ALA A 185 5.05 -13.22 6.05
CA ALA A 185 3.88 -12.63 6.70
C ALA A 185 3.78 -13.01 8.19
N VAL A 186 4.06 -14.26 8.55
CA VAL A 186 4.09 -14.72 9.96
C VAL A 186 5.18 -13.99 10.74
N GLU A 187 6.36 -13.81 10.16
CA GLU A 187 7.44 -13.03 10.78
C GLU A 187 7.06 -11.55 10.94
N GLY A 188 6.41 -10.96 9.93
CA GLY A 188 5.85 -9.61 9.99
C GLY A 188 4.82 -9.47 11.12
N ALA A 189 3.89 -10.42 11.23
CA ALA A 189 2.89 -10.45 12.30
C ALA A 189 3.54 -10.57 13.70
N ARG A 190 4.60 -11.38 13.83
CA ARG A 190 5.38 -11.50 15.06
C ARG A 190 6.03 -10.17 15.47
N LYS A 191 6.59 -9.42 14.51
CA LYS A 191 7.17 -8.11 14.76
C LYS A 191 6.12 -7.04 15.06
N ALA A 192 4.96 -7.12 14.41
CA ALA A 192 3.83 -6.22 14.66
C ALA A 192 3.21 -6.41 16.05
N ASN A 193 3.19 -7.66 16.54
CA ASN A 193 2.64 -8.06 17.83
C ASN A 193 1.22 -7.52 18.09
N SER A 194 0.36 -7.56 17.05
CA SER A 194 -1.04 -7.13 17.11
C SER A 194 -1.96 -8.32 16.85
N THR A 195 -2.97 -8.51 17.69
CA THR A 195 -4.00 -9.56 17.52
C THR A 195 -4.70 -9.45 16.19
N LYS A 196 -4.99 -8.22 15.73
CA LYS A 196 -5.60 -7.96 14.43
C LYS A 196 -4.75 -8.48 13.28
N THR A 197 -3.45 -8.19 13.28
CA THR A 197 -2.53 -8.67 12.24
C THR A 197 -2.42 -10.19 12.26
N TRP A 198 -2.35 -10.80 13.44
CA TRP A 198 -2.33 -12.26 13.56
C TRP A 198 -3.57 -12.91 12.97
N LYS A 199 -4.77 -12.36 13.24
CA LYS A 199 -6.03 -12.85 12.67
C LYS A 199 -6.03 -12.79 11.16
N GLU A 200 -5.69 -11.63 10.59
CA GLU A 200 -5.69 -11.46 9.13
C GLU A 200 -4.71 -12.42 8.44
N VAL A 201 -3.51 -12.61 9.01
CA VAL A 201 -2.52 -13.57 8.47
C VAL A 201 -2.98 -15.02 8.67
N CYS A 202 -3.53 -15.37 9.84
CA CYS A 202 -4.03 -16.72 10.11
C CYS A 202 -5.14 -17.11 9.15
N PHE A 203 -6.14 -16.24 8.99
CA PHE A 203 -7.27 -16.43 8.08
C PHE A 203 -6.79 -16.62 6.65
N ALA A 204 -5.87 -15.77 6.19
CA ALA A 204 -5.30 -15.94 4.86
C ALA A 204 -4.47 -17.24 4.70
N CYS A 205 -3.76 -17.68 5.73
CA CYS A 205 -3.07 -18.98 5.70
C CYS A 205 -4.05 -20.15 5.61
N VAL A 206 -5.18 -20.08 6.32
CA VAL A 206 -6.25 -21.10 6.24
C VAL A 206 -6.91 -21.12 4.85
N ASP A 207 -7.17 -19.95 4.27
CA ASP A 207 -7.73 -19.82 2.91
C ASP A 207 -6.81 -20.43 1.84
N ASN A 208 -5.49 -20.45 2.07
CA ASN A 208 -4.49 -20.99 1.15
C ASN A 208 -3.95 -22.38 1.58
N GLU A 209 -4.64 -23.07 2.50
CA GLU A 209 -4.28 -24.43 2.97
C GLU A 209 -2.88 -24.55 3.62
N GLU A 210 -2.30 -23.43 4.07
CA GLU A 210 -1.00 -23.38 4.77
C GLU A 210 -1.17 -23.61 6.27
N PHE A 211 -1.67 -24.80 6.64
CA PHE A 211 -2.08 -25.12 8.02
C PHE A 211 -0.94 -25.05 9.04
N ARG A 212 0.29 -25.39 8.65
CA ARG A 212 1.45 -25.31 9.55
C ARG A 212 1.74 -23.88 9.99
N LEU A 213 1.61 -22.92 9.07
CA LEU A 213 1.81 -21.50 9.37
C LEU A 213 0.58 -20.94 10.10
N ALA A 214 -0.62 -21.35 9.68
CA ALA A 214 -1.86 -21.01 10.36
C ALA A 214 -1.85 -21.46 11.83
N GLN A 215 -1.27 -22.63 12.14
CA GLN A 215 -1.13 -23.12 13.51
C GLN A 215 -0.28 -22.17 14.36
N ILE A 216 0.86 -21.71 13.85
CA ILE A 216 1.73 -20.77 14.55
C ILE A 216 0.98 -19.45 14.82
N CYS A 217 0.28 -18.92 13.82
CA CYS A 217 -0.51 -17.70 13.97
C CYS A 217 -1.68 -17.91 14.96
N GLY A 218 -2.40 -19.02 14.83
CA GLY A 218 -3.54 -19.38 15.66
C GLY A 218 -3.19 -19.45 17.13
N LEU A 219 -2.01 -20.00 17.48
CA LEU A 219 -1.54 -20.05 18.87
C LEU A 219 -1.38 -18.67 19.52
N HIS A 220 -1.08 -17.63 18.73
CA HIS A 220 -1.00 -16.25 19.21
C HIS A 220 -2.37 -15.57 19.30
N ILE A 221 -3.41 -16.13 18.67
CA ILE A 221 -4.78 -15.60 18.70
C ILE A 221 -5.59 -16.25 19.82
N VAL A 222 -5.57 -17.59 19.93
CA VAL A 222 -6.38 -18.37 20.89
C VAL A 222 -6.09 -18.05 22.35
N VAL A 223 -4.95 -17.43 22.67
CA VAL A 223 -4.66 -16.95 24.02
C VAL A 223 -5.56 -15.78 24.44
N HIS A 224 -6.18 -15.09 23.48
CA HIS A 224 -7.14 -14.02 23.71
C HIS A 224 -8.57 -14.58 23.70
N ALA A 225 -9.23 -14.57 24.86
CA ALA A 225 -10.56 -15.16 25.01
C ALA A 225 -11.63 -14.55 24.11
N ASP A 226 -11.57 -13.23 23.90
CA ASP A 226 -12.56 -12.49 23.10
C ASP A 226 -12.49 -12.86 21.60
N GLU A 227 -11.34 -13.35 21.13
CA GLU A 227 -11.09 -13.67 19.71
C GLU A 227 -11.31 -15.15 19.39
N LEU A 228 -11.45 -15.99 20.41
CA LEU A 228 -11.54 -17.44 20.27
C LEU A 228 -12.80 -17.87 19.49
N GLU A 229 -13.94 -17.25 19.78
CA GLU A 229 -15.22 -17.58 19.13
C GLU A 229 -15.17 -17.29 17.62
N GLU A 230 -14.61 -16.15 17.21
CA GLU A 230 -14.49 -15.79 15.80
C GLU A 230 -13.56 -16.73 15.04
N LEU A 231 -12.41 -17.10 15.65
CA LEU A 231 -11.46 -18.04 15.05
C LEU A 231 -12.11 -19.43 14.84
N ILE A 232 -12.88 -19.90 15.83
CA ILE A 232 -13.59 -21.18 15.75
C ILE A 232 -14.60 -21.16 14.61
N ASN A 233 -15.45 -20.13 14.54
CA ASN A 233 -16.43 -20.00 13.47
C ASN A 233 -15.76 -19.98 12.10
N TYR A 234 -14.65 -19.24 11.96
CA TYR A 234 -13.91 -19.14 10.71
C TYR A 234 -13.36 -20.49 10.21
N TYR A 235 -12.82 -21.32 11.11
CA TYR A 235 -12.36 -22.69 10.78
C TYR A 235 -13.53 -23.65 10.52
N GLN A 236 -14.63 -23.53 11.27
CA GLN A 236 -15.81 -24.39 11.12
C GLN A 236 -16.53 -24.15 9.78
N ASP A 237 -16.70 -22.89 9.38
CA ASP A 237 -17.37 -22.52 8.12
C ASP A 237 -16.64 -23.08 6.89
N ARG A 238 -15.32 -23.31 7.00
CA ARG A 238 -14.47 -23.91 5.96
C ARG A 238 -14.34 -25.42 6.06
N GLY A 239 -14.82 -26.03 7.14
CA GLY A 239 -14.74 -27.47 7.36
C GLY A 239 -13.39 -27.98 7.89
N TYR A 240 -12.48 -27.10 8.32
CA TYR A 240 -11.14 -27.49 8.79
C TYR A 240 -11.14 -27.86 10.29
N PHE A 241 -11.96 -28.84 10.67
CA PHE A 241 -12.15 -29.23 12.08
C PHE A 241 -10.94 -29.94 12.69
N GLU A 242 -10.24 -30.77 11.92
CA GLU A 242 -9.04 -31.49 12.37
C GLU A 242 -7.92 -30.51 12.77
N GLU A 243 -7.68 -29.51 11.93
CA GLU A 243 -6.66 -28.49 12.18
C GLU A 243 -7.03 -27.58 13.35
N LEU A 244 -8.32 -27.26 13.52
CA LEU A 244 -8.79 -26.51 14.69
C LEU A 244 -8.59 -27.30 15.99
N ILE A 245 -8.87 -28.60 15.97
CA ILE A 245 -8.63 -29.49 17.13
C ILE A 245 -7.14 -29.54 17.44
N ASN A 246 -6.28 -29.78 16.44
CA ASN A 246 -4.83 -29.81 16.62
C ASN A 246 -4.27 -28.47 17.14
N LEU A 247 -4.83 -27.35 16.69
CA LEU A 247 -4.49 -26.02 17.18
C LEU A 247 -4.82 -25.89 18.67
N LEU A 248 -6.04 -26.23 19.07
CA LEU A 248 -6.48 -26.13 20.47
C LEU A 248 -5.73 -27.11 21.38
N GLU A 249 -5.48 -28.34 20.90
CA GLU A 249 -4.64 -29.35 21.59
C GLU A 249 -3.26 -28.76 21.94
N ALA A 250 -2.59 -28.14 20.98
CA ALA A 250 -1.30 -27.46 21.21
C ALA A 250 -1.44 -26.24 22.13
N ALA A 251 -2.55 -25.50 22.03
CA ALA A 251 -2.77 -24.28 22.77
C ALA A 251 -3.00 -24.49 24.28
N LEU A 252 -3.53 -25.65 24.69
CA LEU A 252 -3.72 -25.99 26.11
C LEU A 252 -2.40 -26.13 26.87
N GLY A 253 -1.30 -26.42 26.16
CA GLY A 253 0.04 -26.48 26.72
C GLY A 253 0.67 -25.11 26.99
N LEU A 254 0.02 -24.01 26.59
CA LEU A 254 0.51 -22.66 26.81
C LEU A 254 0.16 -22.16 28.23
N ASP A 255 1.08 -21.44 28.87
CA ASP A 255 0.88 -20.86 30.20
C ASP A 255 -0.34 -19.91 30.30
N ARG A 256 -0.74 -19.33 29.16
CA ARG A 256 -1.88 -18.40 29.06
C ARG A 256 -3.20 -19.08 28.69
N ALA A 257 -3.29 -20.41 28.78
CA ALA A 257 -4.52 -21.13 28.48
C ALA A 257 -5.65 -20.73 29.44
N HIS A 258 -6.82 -20.41 28.90
CA HIS A 258 -8.01 -19.98 29.67
C HIS A 258 -9.18 -20.94 29.47
N MET A 259 -10.21 -20.84 30.32
CA MET A 259 -11.35 -21.78 30.39
C MET A 259 -12.08 -21.97 29.05
N GLY A 260 -12.15 -20.92 28.23
CA GLY A 260 -12.76 -20.95 26.89
C GLY A 260 -12.15 -22.03 26.00
N MET A 261 -10.82 -22.15 25.99
CA MET A 261 -10.11 -23.12 25.14
C MET A 261 -10.46 -24.57 25.50
N PHE A 262 -10.51 -24.90 26.80
CA PHE A 262 -10.88 -26.24 27.27
C PHE A 262 -12.35 -26.57 26.94
N THR A 263 -13.23 -25.58 27.08
CA THR A 263 -14.66 -25.72 26.83
C THR A 263 -14.94 -25.93 25.35
N GLU A 264 -14.36 -25.11 24.48
CA GLU A 264 -14.56 -25.21 23.04
C GLU A 264 -13.91 -26.47 22.46
N LEU A 265 -12.74 -26.88 22.96
CA LEU A 265 -12.15 -28.17 22.56
C LEU A 265 -13.07 -29.34 22.94
N ALA A 266 -13.70 -29.33 24.12
CA ALA A 266 -14.65 -30.36 24.52
C ALA A 266 -15.87 -30.42 23.58
N ILE A 267 -16.36 -29.27 23.13
CA ILE A 267 -17.46 -29.19 22.14
C ILE A 267 -17.02 -29.77 20.78
N LEU A 268 -15.77 -29.54 20.37
CA LEU A 268 -15.25 -30.13 19.13
C LEU A 268 -15.04 -31.64 19.26
N TYR A 269 -14.53 -32.13 20.39
CA TYR A 269 -14.39 -33.56 20.66
C TYR A 269 -15.75 -34.26 20.69
N SER A 270 -16.79 -33.65 21.27
CA SER A 270 -18.10 -34.28 21.30
C SER A 270 -18.67 -34.53 19.89
N LYS A 271 -18.40 -33.63 18.94
CA LYS A 271 -18.88 -33.73 17.56
C LYS A 271 -18.00 -34.60 16.66
N TYR A 272 -16.68 -34.46 16.75
CA TYR A 272 -15.75 -35.01 15.76
C TYR A 272 -14.85 -36.14 16.29
N LYS A 273 -14.51 -36.14 17.58
CA LYS A 273 -13.63 -37.17 18.19
C LYS A 273 -14.12 -37.63 19.56
N PRO A 274 -15.25 -38.38 19.63
CA PRO A 274 -15.79 -38.90 20.89
C PRO A 274 -14.79 -39.68 21.74
N SER A 275 -13.87 -40.42 21.11
CA SER A 275 -12.89 -41.26 21.79
C SER A 275 -11.94 -40.48 22.73
N LYS A 276 -11.63 -39.23 22.40
CA LYS A 276 -10.76 -38.36 23.23
C LYS A 276 -11.53 -37.57 24.28
N MET A 277 -12.86 -37.51 24.18
CA MET A 277 -13.70 -36.65 25.03
C MET A 277 -13.59 -37.03 26.50
N LYS A 278 -13.65 -38.32 26.81
CA LYS A 278 -13.57 -38.82 28.18
C LYS A 278 -12.25 -38.45 28.87
N GLU A 279 -11.13 -38.70 28.20
CA GLU A 279 -9.79 -38.38 28.71
C GLU A 279 -9.63 -36.88 28.95
N HIS A 280 -10.13 -36.04 28.03
CA HIS A 280 -10.10 -34.58 28.18
C HIS A 280 -10.87 -34.11 29.41
N LEU A 281 -12.06 -34.66 29.64
CA LEU A 281 -12.88 -34.30 30.80
C LEU A 281 -12.25 -34.78 32.12
N GLU A 282 -11.74 -36.00 32.16
CA GLU A 282 -11.07 -36.54 33.36
C GLU A 282 -9.89 -35.68 33.80
N LEU A 283 -9.13 -35.14 32.84
CA LEU A 283 -7.98 -34.28 33.11
C LEU A 283 -8.36 -32.81 33.41
N PHE A 284 -9.37 -32.26 32.74
CA PHE A 284 -9.61 -30.81 32.72
C PHE A 284 -10.99 -30.36 33.21
N TRP A 285 -11.77 -31.22 33.87
CA TRP A 285 -13.12 -30.88 34.38
C TRP A 285 -13.19 -29.61 35.25
N SER A 286 -12.12 -29.26 35.97
CA SER A 286 -12.08 -28.06 36.82
C SER A 286 -11.91 -26.74 36.04
N ARG A 287 -11.54 -26.82 34.76
CA ARG A 287 -11.22 -25.67 33.89
C ARG A 287 -12.17 -25.55 32.69
N VAL A 288 -13.31 -26.22 32.71
CA VAL A 288 -14.34 -26.17 31.65
C VAL A 288 -15.65 -25.56 32.15
N ASN A 289 -16.45 -25.01 31.24
CA ASN A 289 -17.81 -24.59 31.52
C ASN A 289 -18.77 -25.79 31.42
N ILE A 290 -19.03 -26.44 32.57
CA ILE A 290 -19.83 -27.67 32.67
C ILE A 290 -21.21 -27.53 32.00
N PRO A 291 -22.04 -26.49 32.27
CA PRO A 291 -23.33 -26.34 31.61
C PRO A 291 -23.28 -26.30 30.08
N LYS A 292 -22.24 -25.68 29.50
CA LYS A 292 -22.10 -25.60 28.04
C LYS A 292 -21.70 -26.95 27.45
N VAL A 293 -20.77 -27.65 28.11
CA VAL A 293 -20.28 -28.97 27.68
C VAL A 293 -21.37 -30.04 27.82
N LEU A 294 -22.17 -30.01 28.89
CA LEU A 294 -23.29 -30.94 29.09
C LEU A 294 -24.27 -30.90 27.91
N ARG A 295 -24.67 -29.71 27.45
CA ARG A 295 -25.55 -29.57 26.28
C ARG A 295 -24.91 -30.17 25.01
N ALA A 296 -23.61 -29.96 24.82
CA ALA A 296 -22.88 -30.49 23.66
C ALA A 296 -22.71 -32.01 23.72
N ALA A 297 -22.54 -32.58 24.92
CA ALA A 297 -22.44 -34.02 25.15
C ALA A 297 -23.81 -34.72 25.00
N GLU A 298 -24.89 -34.08 25.48
CA GLU A 298 -26.27 -34.56 25.30
C GLU A 298 -26.65 -34.62 23.81
N GLN A 299 -26.33 -33.57 23.05
CA GLN A 299 -26.51 -33.54 21.59
C GLN A 299 -25.73 -34.63 20.85
N ALA A 300 -24.57 -35.02 21.38
CA ALA A 300 -23.71 -36.06 20.81
C ALA A 300 -24.01 -37.47 21.35
N HIS A 301 -24.99 -37.63 22.26
CA HIS A 301 -25.34 -38.89 22.91
C HIS A 301 -24.16 -39.60 23.62
N LEU A 302 -23.26 -38.82 24.23
CA LEU A 302 -22.08 -39.32 24.95
C LEU A 302 -22.41 -39.61 26.42
N TRP A 303 -23.14 -40.71 26.66
CA TRP A 303 -23.69 -41.04 27.98
C TRP A 303 -22.64 -41.31 29.05
N SER A 304 -21.51 -41.95 28.70
CA SER A 304 -20.42 -42.23 29.65
C SER A 304 -19.81 -40.95 30.21
N GLU A 305 -19.61 -39.96 29.35
CA GLU A 305 -19.04 -38.66 29.64
C GLU A 305 -20.06 -37.76 30.34
N LEU A 306 -21.34 -37.85 29.96
CA LEU A 306 -22.44 -37.11 30.59
C LEU A 306 -22.67 -37.56 32.04
N VAL A 307 -22.54 -38.84 32.34
CA VAL A 307 -22.63 -39.36 33.72
C VAL A 307 -21.44 -38.89 34.58
N PHE A 308 -20.29 -38.63 33.97
CA PHE A 308 -19.09 -38.15 34.67
C PHE A 308 -19.15 -36.65 35.02
N LEU A 309 -19.73 -35.84 34.13
CA LEU A 309 -19.90 -34.38 34.27
C LEU A 309 -21.00 -33.99 35.27
#